data_AF-A0AAW9KK28-F1
#
_entry.id   AF-A0AAW9KK28-F1
#
_cell.length_a   1.000
_cell.length_b   1.000
_cell.length_c   1.000
_cell.angle_alpha   90.00
_cell.angle_beta   90.00
_cell.angle_gamma   90.00
#
_symmetry.space_group_name_H-M   'P 1'
#
loop_
_entity.id
_entity.type
_entity.pdbx_description
1 polymer ?
#
loop_
_entity_poly.entity_id
_entity_poly.type
_entity_poly.pdbx_seq_one_letter_code
_entity_poly.pdbx_strand_id
1 'polypeptide(L)'
;SLDGGFTCPNRDGKVAKGGCTFCSARGSGDFAGSRTLSITKQFEDRKDMMEKKWKDGKLIAYFQAYTNTYAPVEELRRKYREALEQKNVVAISIATRPDCIDDDVLDFLTELNKETYLIVELGLQTINDETARNFNRGYD
;
A
#
# COMPACT_ATOMS: atom_id res chain seq x y z
N SER A 1 7.89 -1.80 5.75
CA SER A 1 6.99 -1.22 4.74
C SER A 1 7.62 -1.42 3.37
N LEU A 2 6.83 -1.88 2.41
CA LEU A 2 7.17 -2.14 1.01
C LEU A 2 6.58 -1.01 0.15
N ASP A 3 7.31 -0.57 -0.87
CA ASP A 3 6.81 0.37 -1.89
C ASP A 3 6.49 -0.44 -3.16
N GLY A 4 5.20 -0.54 -3.48
CA GLY A 4 4.69 -1.21 -4.67
C GLY A 4 5.07 -0.51 -5.97
N GLY A 5 5.65 0.69 -5.94
CA GLY A 5 5.92 1.50 -7.12
C GLY A 5 4.69 2.20 -7.67
N PHE A 6 3.59 2.22 -6.91
CA PHE A 6 2.34 2.87 -7.30
C PHE A 6 2.39 4.39 -7.13
N THR A 7 1.31 5.04 -7.56
CA THR A 7 1.05 6.48 -7.35
C THR A 7 -0.31 6.68 -6.69
N CYS A 8 -0.85 7.89 -6.70
CA CYS A 8 -2.23 8.16 -6.30
C CYS A 8 -2.93 9.14 -7.27
N PRO A 9 -4.27 9.12 -7.33
CA PRO A 9 -5.05 9.98 -8.22
C PRO A 9 -4.86 11.50 -8.00
N ASN A 10 -4.38 11.90 -6.81
CA ASN A 10 -4.12 13.31 -6.50
C ASN A 10 -2.73 13.77 -6.96
N ARG A 11 -1.84 12.82 -7.28
CA ARG A 11 -0.47 13.10 -7.73
C ARG A 11 -0.35 12.98 -9.23
N ASP A 12 -1.02 12.03 -9.86
CA ASP A 12 -0.98 11.83 -11.31
C ASP A 12 -1.90 12.80 -12.09
N GLY A 13 -2.80 13.49 -11.40
CA GLY A 13 -3.70 14.47 -12.01
C GLY A 13 -5.12 13.98 -12.27
N LYS A 14 -5.45 12.70 -12.01
CA LYS A 14 -6.79 12.14 -12.32
C LYS A 14 -7.90 12.76 -11.47
N VAL A 15 -7.63 13.01 -10.19
CA VAL A 15 -8.60 13.58 -9.24
C VAL A 15 -8.19 14.98 -8.78
N ALA A 16 -6.90 15.15 -8.47
CA ALA A 16 -6.33 16.42 -8.04
C ALA A 16 -4.87 16.52 -8.49
N LYS A 17 -4.19 17.63 -8.16
CA LYS A 17 -2.77 17.83 -8.47
C LYS A 17 -1.97 18.07 -7.19
N GLY A 18 -0.72 17.61 -7.17
CA GLY A 18 0.24 17.85 -6.08
C GLY A 18 0.19 16.86 -4.89
N GLY A 19 -0.83 16.00 -4.81
CA GLY A 19 -1.06 15.13 -3.66
C GLY A 19 -1.77 15.84 -2.49
N CYS A 20 -2.09 15.08 -1.44
CA CYS A 20 -2.60 15.68 -0.20
C CYS A 20 -1.51 16.57 0.43
N THR A 21 -1.89 17.72 0.99
CA THR A 21 -0.91 18.76 1.41
C THR A 21 0.05 18.30 2.51
N PHE A 22 -0.36 17.34 3.34
CA PHE A 22 0.48 16.75 4.41
C PHE A 22 1.31 15.55 3.93
N CYS A 23 1.03 15.01 2.74
CA CYS A 23 1.64 13.77 2.27
C CYS A 23 3.04 14.06 1.70
N SER A 24 4.05 13.36 2.22
CA SER A 24 5.43 13.51 1.74
C SER A 24 5.56 13.21 0.24
N ALA A 25 6.61 13.71 -0.40
CA ALA A 25 6.89 13.45 -1.81
C ALA A 25 6.97 11.95 -2.14
N ARG A 26 7.20 11.09 -1.14
CA ARG A 26 7.23 9.64 -1.25
C ARG A 26 5.88 8.96 -0.97
N GLY A 27 4.77 9.70 -0.98
CA GLY A 27 3.45 9.11 -0.75
C GLY A 27 3.28 8.59 0.69
N SER A 28 3.91 9.26 1.67
CA SER A 28 4.06 8.77 3.04
C SER A 28 4.97 7.53 3.19
N GLY A 29 5.67 7.12 2.14
CA GLY A 29 6.61 6.00 2.12
C GLY A 29 8.06 6.35 2.49
N ASP A 30 8.29 7.34 3.36
CA ASP A 30 9.64 7.84 3.69
C ASP A 30 10.56 6.75 4.27
N PHE A 31 9.96 5.76 4.93
CA PHE A 31 10.64 4.59 5.49
C PHE A 31 10.35 3.29 4.72
N ALA A 32 9.71 3.36 3.56
CA ALA A 32 9.47 2.20 2.71
C ALA A 32 10.76 1.73 2.01
N GLY A 33 10.74 0.53 1.44
CA GLY A 33 11.78 0.05 0.53
C GLY A 33 11.91 0.96 -0.71
N SER A 34 12.97 0.76 -1.50
CA SER A 34 13.12 1.51 -2.74
C SER A 34 12.18 0.97 -3.82
N ARG A 35 11.35 1.83 -4.41
CA ARG A 35 10.48 1.50 -5.56
C ARG A 35 11.19 1.01 -6.81
N THR A 36 12.50 1.22 -6.92
CA THR A 36 13.30 0.69 -8.03
C THR A 36 13.67 -0.78 -7.85
N LEU A 37 13.44 -1.35 -6.67
CA LEU A 37 13.73 -2.74 -6.34
C LEU A 37 12.46 -3.60 -6.40
N SER A 38 12.64 -4.89 -6.71
CA SER A 38 11.56 -5.88 -6.61
C SER A 38 11.03 -5.97 -5.17
N ILE A 39 9.81 -6.48 -5.00
CA ILE A 39 9.22 -6.66 -3.68
C ILE A 39 10.06 -7.65 -2.85
N THR A 40 10.52 -8.72 -3.49
CA THR A 40 11.45 -9.69 -2.92
C THR A 40 12.69 -9.01 -2.34
N LYS A 41 13.35 -8.15 -3.13
CA LYS A 41 14.57 -7.49 -2.69
C LYS A 41 14.32 -6.49 -1.56
N GLN A 42 13.23 -5.71 -1.66
CA GLN A 42 12.82 -4.82 -0.58
C GLN A 42 12.53 -5.60 0.72
N PHE A 43 12.00 -6.81 0.60
CA PHE A 43 11.70 -7.67 1.74
C PHE A 43 12.98 -8.23 2.38
N GLU A 44 13.88 -8.81 1.59
CA GLU A 44 15.18 -9.33 2.05
C GLU A 44 15.97 -8.27 2.84
N ASP A 45 16.12 -7.07 2.27
CA ASP A 45 16.88 -5.98 2.88
C ASP A 45 16.29 -5.56 4.25
N ARG A 46 14.98 -5.70 4.43
CA ARG A 46 14.29 -5.38 5.70
C ARG A 46 14.32 -6.55 6.67
N LYS A 47 14.21 -7.78 6.16
CA LYS A 47 14.21 -9.00 6.96
C LYS A 47 15.51 -9.15 7.73
N ASP A 48 16.66 -8.93 7.08
CA ASP A 48 17.98 -9.01 7.73
C ASP A 48 18.11 -8.06 8.93
N MET A 49 17.42 -6.92 8.88
CA MET A 49 17.37 -5.97 9.98
C MET A 49 16.39 -6.41 11.08
N MET A 50 15.25 -6.98 10.72
CA MET A 50 14.26 -7.50 11.67
C MET A 50 14.75 -8.74 12.42
N GLU A 51 15.45 -9.66 11.74
CA GLU A 51 15.98 -10.91 12.34
C GLU A 51 17.00 -10.64 13.45
N LYS A 52 17.69 -9.49 13.43
CA LYS A 52 18.58 -9.06 14.52
C LYS A 52 17.83 -8.86 15.85
N LYS A 53 16.55 -8.50 15.79
CA LYS A 53 15.71 -8.22 16.97
C LYS A 53 14.71 -9.34 17.26
N TRP A 54 14.13 -9.95 16.23
CA TRP A 54 13.12 -11.00 16.35
C TRP A 54 13.49 -12.19 15.48
N LYS A 55 14.18 -13.17 16.09
CA LYS A 55 14.55 -14.42 15.43
C LYS A 55 13.30 -15.22 15.08
N ASP A 56 13.23 -15.71 13.84
CA ASP A 56 12.13 -16.52 13.31
C ASP A 56 10.73 -15.90 13.50
N GLY A 57 10.67 -14.56 13.53
CA GLY A 57 9.40 -13.83 13.62
C GLY A 57 8.51 -14.09 12.41
N LYS A 58 7.20 -14.18 12.66
CA LYS A 58 6.19 -14.09 11.60
C LYS A 58 6.09 -12.63 11.12
N LEU A 59 5.93 -12.46 9.82
CA LEU A 59 6.02 -11.17 9.15
C LEU A 59 4.69 -10.82 8.49
N ILE A 60 4.41 -9.52 8.42
CA ILE A 60 3.27 -8.97 7.70
C ILE A 60 3.83 -8.15 6.54
N ALA A 61 3.45 -8.48 5.32
CA ALA A 61 3.78 -7.66 4.16
C ALA A 61 2.94 -6.38 4.22
N TYR A 62 3.59 -5.24 4.47
CA TYR A 62 2.89 -3.96 4.64
C TYR A 62 3.15 -3.01 3.48
N PHE A 63 2.10 -2.71 2.74
CA PHE A 63 2.07 -1.77 1.62
C PHE A 63 1.41 -0.46 2.07
N GLN A 64 2.23 0.56 2.31
CA GLN A 64 1.79 1.80 2.95
C GLN A 64 1.95 3.04 2.05
N ALA A 65 2.97 3.03 1.19
CA ALA A 65 3.28 4.18 0.35
C ALA A 65 2.21 4.34 -0.74
N TYR A 66 1.73 5.56 -0.98
CA TYR A 66 0.75 5.90 -2.02
C TYR A 66 -0.59 5.18 -1.88
N THR A 67 -1.27 4.91 -3.00
CA THR A 67 -2.57 4.25 -3.06
C THR A 67 -2.36 2.86 -3.62
N ASN A 68 -2.33 1.86 -2.74
CA ASN A 68 -1.92 0.51 -3.12
C ASN A 68 -3.01 -0.28 -3.88
N THR A 69 -4.15 0.32 -4.18
CA THR A 69 -5.12 -0.26 -5.12
C THR A 69 -5.22 0.54 -6.43
N TYR A 70 -4.30 1.48 -6.65
CA TYR A 70 -4.30 2.35 -7.84
C TYR A 70 -3.31 1.86 -8.91
N ALA A 71 -3.63 0.71 -9.51
CA ALA A 71 -2.94 0.11 -10.65
C ALA A 71 -3.86 -0.95 -11.29
N PRO A 72 -3.59 -1.43 -12.52
CA PRO A 72 -4.30 -2.57 -13.08
C PRO A 72 -4.26 -3.78 -12.12
N VAL A 73 -5.40 -4.47 -11.94
CA VAL A 73 -5.54 -5.56 -10.95
C VAL A 73 -4.48 -6.65 -11.08
N GLU A 74 -4.06 -6.97 -12.31
CA GLU A 74 -3.01 -7.97 -12.55
C GLU A 74 -1.63 -7.53 -12.02
N GLU A 75 -1.34 -6.22 -12.02
CA GLU A 75 -0.12 -5.71 -11.41
C GLU A 75 -0.17 -5.76 -9.87
N LEU A 76 -1.34 -5.49 -9.28
CA LEU A 76 -1.58 -5.66 -7.84
C LEU A 76 -1.38 -7.12 -7.45
N ARG A 77 -2.05 -8.03 -8.17
CA ARG A 77 -1.96 -9.48 -8.01
C ARG A 77 -0.52 -9.96 -8.03
N ARG A 78 0.26 -9.56 -9.04
CA ARG A 78 1.67 -9.93 -9.16
C ARG A 78 2.49 -9.49 -7.94
N LYS A 79 2.38 -8.22 -7.52
CA LYS A 79 3.19 -7.66 -6.42
C LYS A 79 2.80 -8.23 -5.05
N TYR A 80 1.52 -8.49 -4.82
CA TYR A 80 1.05 -9.03 -3.54
C TYR A 80 1.36 -10.51 -3.40
N ARG A 81 1.21 -11.30 -4.46
CA ARG A 81 1.64 -12.70 -4.46
C ARG A 81 3.16 -12.81 -4.28
N GLU A 82 3.95 -11.95 -4.94
CA GLU A 82 5.40 -11.88 -4.71
C GLU A 82 5.74 -11.62 -3.23
N ALA A 83 4.97 -10.78 -2.52
CA ALA A 83 5.17 -10.52 -1.10
C ALA A 83 4.78 -11.71 -0.20
N LEU A 84 3.69 -12.41 -0.54
CA LEU A 84 3.16 -13.54 0.24
C LEU A 84 3.99 -14.81 0.07
N GLU A 85 4.69 -14.96 -1.05
CA GLU A 85 5.62 -16.07 -1.29
C GLU A 85 6.90 -15.99 -0.43
N GLN A 86 7.14 -14.85 0.22
CA GLN A 86 8.32 -14.66 1.06
C GLN A 86 8.25 -15.49 2.34
N LYS A 87 9.39 -16.06 2.73
CA LYS A 87 9.49 -16.89 3.94
C LYS A 87 9.01 -16.12 5.18
N ASN A 88 8.17 -16.80 5.97
CA ASN A 88 7.57 -16.31 7.23
C ASN A 88 6.55 -15.17 7.08
N VAL A 89 6.15 -14.79 5.87
CA VAL A 89 4.99 -13.89 5.68
C VAL A 89 3.71 -14.66 5.94
N VAL A 90 2.88 -14.14 6.84
CA VAL A 90 1.63 -14.79 7.26
C VAL A 90 0.38 -13.94 7.04
N ALA A 91 0.57 -12.68 6.66
CA ALA A 91 -0.50 -11.72 6.45
C ALA A 91 -0.01 -10.60 5.52
N ILE A 92 -0.97 -9.87 4.97
CA ILE A 92 -0.73 -8.67 4.17
C ILE A 92 -1.61 -7.52 4.67
N SER A 93 -1.03 -6.33 4.82
CA SER A 93 -1.75 -5.09 5.08
C SER A 93 -1.56 -4.12 3.92
N ILE A 94 -2.67 -3.60 3.40
CA ILE A 94 -2.74 -2.74 2.22
C ILE A 94 -3.39 -1.41 2.62
N ALA A 95 -2.60 -0.34 2.69
CA ALA A 95 -3.12 1.01 2.86
C ALA A 95 -3.48 1.62 1.51
N THR A 96 -4.71 2.12 1.40
CA THR A 96 -5.22 2.68 0.16
C THR A 96 -6.26 3.76 0.39
N ARG A 97 -6.74 4.34 -0.72
CA ARG A 97 -7.86 5.28 -0.72
C ARG A 97 -9.17 4.52 -0.97
N PRO A 98 -10.26 4.92 -0.31
CA PRO A 98 -11.56 4.26 -0.48
C PRO A 98 -12.12 4.39 -1.90
N ASP A 99 -11.82 5.49 -2.60
CA ASP A 99 -12.29 5.75 -3.97
C ASP A 99 -11.45 5.06 -5.07
N CYS A 100 -10.53 4.17 -4.69
CA CYS A 100 -9.68 3.41 -5.61
C CYS A 100 -9.89 1.89 -5.45
N ILE A 101 -11.10 1.47 -5.09
CA ILE A 101 -11.49 0.06 -4.97
C ILE A 101 -12.69 -0.15 -5.88
N ASP A 102 -12.41 -0.39 -7.16
CA ASP A 102 -13.35 -0.83 -8.18
C ASP A 102 -13.66 -2.33 -8.04
N ASP A 103 -14.64 -2.81 -8.82
CA ASP A 103 -15.18 -4.17 -8.70
C ASP A 103 -14.10 -5.25 -8.91
N ASP A 104 -13.17 -5.06 -9.85
CA ASP A 104 -12.09 -6.02 -10.10
C ASP A 104 -11.05 -6.04 -8.97
N VAL A 105 -10.71 -4.88 -8.39
CA VAL A 105 -9.90 -4.81 -7.18
C VAL A 105 -10.62 -5.46 -6.01
N LEU A 106 -11.92 -5.21 -5.82
CA LEU A 106 -12.70 -5.79 -4.74
C LEU A 106 -12.78 -7.32 -4.85
N ASP A 107 -13.00 -7.84 -6.06
CA ASP A 107 -12.99 -9.27 -6.35
C ASP A 107 -11.62 -9.88 -6.02
N PHE A 108 -10.54 -9.22 -6.41
CA PHE A 108 -9.19 -9.67 -6.09
C PHE A 108 -8.88 -9.62 -4.59
N LEU A 109 -9.27 -8.56 -3.87
CA LEU A 109 -9.11 -8.49 -2.41
C LEU A 109 -9.92 -9.59 -1.71
N THR A 110 -11.10 -9.92 -2.24
CA THR A 110 -11.94 -11.03 -1.75
C THR A 110 -11.29 -12.39 -1.96
N GLU A 111 -10.66 -12.60 -3.11
CA GLU A 111 -9.83 -13.78 -3.38
C GLU A 111 -8.66 -13.86 -2.38
N LEU A 112 -7.92 -12.76 -2.23
CA LEU A 112 -6.75 -12.68 -1.35
C LEU A 112 -7.11 -12.96 0.12
N ASN A 113 -8.25 -12.47 0.58
CA ASN A 113 -8.77 -12.71 1.93
C ASN A 113 -9.09 -14.20 2.21
N LYS A 114 -9.31 -15.02 1.18
CA LYS A 114 -9.50 -16.47 1.33
C LYS A 114 -8.17 -17.21 1.46
N GLU A 115 -7.07 -16.61 1.01
CA GLU A 115 -5.75 -17.24 0.97
C GLU A 115 -4.85 -16.84 2.16
N THR A 116 -5.03 -15.63 2.68
CA THR A 116 -4.20 -15.08 3.76
C THR A 116 -5.00 -14.14 4.67
N TYR A 117 -4.43 -13.80 5.82
CA TYR A 117 -5.00 -12.75 6.66
C TYR A 117 -4.77 -11.39 6.00
N LEU A 118 -5.84 -10.82 5.45
CA LEU A 118 -5.84 -9.54 4.75
C LEU A 118 -6.32 -8.42 5.67
N ILE A 119 -5.58 -7.30 5.67
CA ILE A 119 -5.98 -6.03 6.26
C ILE A 119 -6.03 -4.97 5.16
N VAL A 120 -7.13 -4.23 5.06
CA VAL A 120 -7.25 -3.08 4.16
C VAL A 120 -7.43 -1.83 5.00
N GLU A 121 -6.48 -0.91 4.94
CA GLU A 121 -6.48 0.36 5.68
C GLU A 121 -6.97 1.48 4.77
N LEU A 122 -8.12 2.09 5.10
CA LEU A 122 -8.72 3.16 4.31
C LEU A 122 -8.37 4.54 4.87
N GLY A 123 -7.75 5.38 4.05
CA GLY A 123 -7.18 6.66 4.49
C GLY A 123 -8.19 7.81 4.65
N LEU A 124 -9.14 7.75 5.59
CA LEU A 124 -10.18 8.77 5.86
C LEU A 124 -9.65 10.18 6.19
N GLN A 125 -8.70 10.25 7.13
CA GLN A 125 -8.11 11.45 7.76
C GLN A 125 -9.05 12.34 8.59
N THR A 126 -10.22 12.70 8.09
CA THR A 126 -11.20 13.56 8.79
C THR A 126 -12.62 13.28 8.33
N ILE A 127 -13.59 13.53 9.20
CA ILE A 127 -15.02 13.51 8.89
C ILE A 127 -15.55 14.87 8.41
N ASN A 128 -14.72 15.92 8.46
CA ASN A 128 -15.12 17.28 8.11
C ASN A 128 -14.69 17.60 6.66
N ASP A 129 -15.68 17.78 5.78
CA ASP A 129 -15.43 17.97 4.35
C ASP A 129 -14.66 19.25 4.02
N GLU A 130 -14.84 20.31 4.80
CA GLU A 130 -14.10 21.56 4.61
C GLU A 130 -12.61 21.36 4.89
N THR A 131 -12.29 20.63 5.97
CA THR A 131 -10.92 20.23 6.28
C THR A 131 -10.36 19.33 5.18
N ALA A 132 -11.13 18.35 4.71
CA ALA A 132 -10.71 17.43 3.64
C ALA A 132 -10.41 18.15 2.32
N ARG A 133 -11.23 19.15 1.95
CA ARG A 133 -10.97 20.03 0.81
C ARG A 133 -9.69 20.83 1.00
N ASN A 134 -9.47 21.40 2.20
CA ASN A 134 -8.30 22.22 2.48
C ASN A 134 -6.96 21.47 2.34
N PHE A 135 -6.92 20.17 2.65
CA PHE A 135 -5.71 19.36 2.46
C PHE A 135 -5.69 18.54 1.17
N ASN A 136 -6.59 18.81 0.23
CA ASN A 136 -6.62 18.18 -1.09
C ASN A 136 -6.82 16.65 -1.01
N ARG A 137 -7.82 16.18 -0.24
CA ARG A 137 -8.17 14.74 -0.12
C ARG A 137 -8.65 14.14 -1.43
N GLY A 138 -9.48 14.88 -2.17
CA GLY A 138 -9.93 14.52 -3.52
C GLY A 138 -11.05 13.49 -3.59
N TYR A 139 -11.71 13.15 -2.49
CA TYR A 139 -12.89 12.29 -2.50
C TYR A 139 -13.80 12.61 -1.32
N ASP A 140 -15.06 12.18 -1.43
CA ASP A 140 -16.11 12.34 -0.42
C ASP A 140 -16.16 11.12 0.52
#